data_AF-A0A358UX09-F1
#
_entry.id   AF-A0A358UX09-F1
#
_cell.length_a   1.000
_cell.length_b   1.000
_cell.length_c   1.000
_cell.angle_alpha   90.00
_cell.angle_beta   90.00
_cell.angle_gamma   90.00
#
_symmetry.space_group_name_H-M   'P 1'
#
loop_
_entity.id
_entity.type
_entity.pdbx_description
1 polymer ?
#
loop_
_entity_poly.entity_id
_entity_poly.type
_entity_poly.pdbx_seq_one_letter_code
_entity_poly.pdbx_strand_id
1 'polypeptide(L)' 'WKVFESGANFVFAVPPDRDGGAVYKRLLEKKILVRWFGNDPRTAVGVRITVGTDEEISRLLEVIGE' A
#
# COMPACT_ATOMS: atom_id res chain seq x y z
N TRP A 1 -0.99 -10.66 -3.16
CA TRP A 1 -0.82 -9.28 -3.64
C TRP A 1 -0.64 -9.29 -5.14
N LYS A 2 -1.28 -8.37 -5.85
CA LYS A 2 -0.93 -8.03 -7.24
C LYS A 2 -0.20 -6.69 -7.22
N VAL A 3 1.04 -6.68 -7.70
CA VAL A 3 1.86 -5.48 -7.81
C VAL A 3 2.07 -5.19 -9.28
N PHE A 4 1.88 -3.93 -9.67
CA PHE A 4 2.08 -3.50 -11.06
C PHE A 4 3.53 -3.04 -11.25
N GLU A 5 4.11 -3.33 -12.42
CA GLU A 5 5.42 -2.81 -12.79
C GLU A 5 5.41 -1.28 -12.73
N SER A 6 6.47 -0.71 -12.16
CA SER A 6 6.61 0.72 -12.00
C SER A 6 7.96 1.18 -12.54
N GLY A 7 7.93 2.23 -13.35
CA GLY A 7 9.12 2.97 -13.79
C GLY A 7 9.41 4.20 -12.94
N ALA A 8 8.83 4.30 -11.73
CA ALA A 8 8.91 5.46 -10.85
C ALA A 8 9.27 5.07 -9.40
N ASN A 9 9.31 6.05 -8.50
CA ASN A 9 9.64 5.88 -7.07
C ASN A 9 8.44 5.45 -6.20
N PHE A 10 7.50 4.69 -6.77
CA PHE A 10 6.36 4.14 -6.04
C PHE A 10 5.84 2.88 -6.73
N VAL A 11 5.11 2.04 -6.02
CA VAL A 11 4.37 0.90 -6.60
C VAL A 11 2.88 1.04 -6.28
N PHE A 12 2.03 0.54 -7.18
CA PHE A 12 0.62 0.32 -6.88
C PHE A 12 0.42 -1.17 -6.55
N ALA A 13 -0.12 -1.44 -5.37
CA ALA A 13 -0.23 -2.78 -4.82
C ALA A 13 -1.69 -3.06 -4.41
N VAL A 14 -2.23 -4.17 -4.89
CA VAL A 14 -3.60 -4.63 -4.64
C VAL A 14 -3.55 -5.87 -3.73
N PRO A 15 -4.17 -5.83 -2.54
CA PRO A 15 -4.26 -7.00 -1.66
C PRO A 15 -5.16 -8.09 -2.28
N PRO A 16 -5.03 -9.37 -1.85
CA PRO A 16 -5.79 -10.50 -2.40
C PRO A 16 -7.32 -10.32 -2.35
N ASP A 17 -7.83 -9.71 -1.29
CA ASP A 17 -9.25 -9.41 -1.05
C ASP A 17 -9.74 -8.15 -1.76
N ARG A 18 -8.83 -7.39 -2.40
CA ARG A 18 -9.07 -6.12 -3.07
C ARG A 18 -9.61 -5.02 -2.15
N ASP A 19 -9.40 -5.12 -0.84
CA ASP A 19 -9.76 -4.07 0.11
C ASP A 19 -8.57 -3.16 0.42
N GLY A 20 -8.30 -2.22 -0.51
CA GLY A 20 -7.24 -1.21 -0.31
C GLY A 20 -7.51 -0.28 0.88
N GLY A 21 -8.78 -0.13 1.28
CA GLY A 21 -9.17 0.71 2.41
C GLY A 21 -8.78 0.08 3.75
N ALA A 22 -8.98 -1.23 3.91
CA ALA A 22 -8.54 -1.99 5.08
C ALA A 22 -7.02 -1.94 5.24
N VAL A 23 -6.27 -2.16 4.15
CA VAL A 23 -4.80 -2.03 4.13
C VAL A 23 -4.36 -0.63 4.57
N TYR A 24 -4.96 0.41 4.00
CA TYR A 24 -4.62 1.80 4.34
C TYR A 24 -4.85 2.10 5.82
N LYS A 25 -6.02 1.73 6.38
CA LYS A 25 -6.34 1.95 7.79
C LYS A 25 -5.34 1.25 8.70
N ARG A 26 -5.04 -0.02 8.43
CA ARG A 26 -4.07 -0.81 9.19
C ARG A 26 -2.68 -0.17 9.21
N LEU A 27 -2.18 0.25 8.04
CA LEU A 27 -0.87 0.91 7.94
C LEU A 27 -0.88 2.26 8.69
N LEU A 28 -1.95 3.04 8.54
CA LEU A 28 -2.11 4.33 9.22
C LEU A 28 -2.09 4.18 10.74
N GLU A 29 -2.78 3.17 11.29
CA GLU A 29 -2.78 2.85 12.72
C GLU A 29 -1.38 2.53 13.26
N LYS A 30 -0.51 1.97 12.42
CA LYS A 30 0.91 1.71 12.72
C LYS A 30 1.83 2.89 12.37
N LYS A 31 1.28 4.07 12.08
CA LYS A 31 1.99 5.30 11.67
C LYS A 31 2.76 5.18 10.35
N ILE A 32 2.32 4.29 9.46
CA ILE A 32 2.85 4.13 8.10
C ILE A 32 1.86 4.77 7.14
N LEU A 33 2.19 5.96 6.62
CA LEU A 33 1.30 6.68 5.72
C LEU A 33 1.57 6.31 4.27
N VAL A 34 0.61 5.61 3.66
CA VAL A 34 0.57 5.35 2.21
C VAL A 34 -0.57 6.13 1.56
N ARG A 35 -0.67 6.12 0.22
CA ARG A 35 -1.78 6.79 -0.48
C ARG A 35 -2.86 5.78 -0.87
N TRP A 36 -4.07 6.00 -0.37
CA TRP A 36 -5.29 5.32 -0.82
C TRP A 36 -6.20 6.28 -1.58
N PHE A 37 -6.85 5.80 -2.64
CA PHE A 37 -7.70 6.58 -3.53
C PHE A 37 -9.16 6.12 -3.41
N GLY A 38 -9.75 6.26 -2.22
CA GLY A 38 -11.11 5.74 -1.92
C GLY A 38 -12.25 6.33 -2.75
N ASN A 39 -12.03 7.46 -3.44
CA ASN A 39 -13.06 8.14 -4.22
C ASN A 39 -13.20 7.62 -5.67
N ASP A 40 -12.24 6.86 -6.20
CA ASP A 40 -12.34 6.22 -7.54
C ASP A 40 -12.39 4.69 -7.37
N PRO A 41 -13.50 4.02 -7.75
CA PRO A 41 -13.65 2.58 -7.59
C PRO A 41 -12.54 1.74 -8.24
N ARG A 42 -11.90 2.23 -9.29
CA ARG A 42 -10.82 1.49 -9.99
C ARG A 42 -9.53 1.46 -9.17
N THR A 43 -9.28 2.49 -8.38
CA THR A 43 -8.05 2.64 -7.59
C THR A 43 -8.26 2.38 -6.11
N ALA A 44 -9.51 2.42 -5.63
CA ALA A 44 -9.88 2.08 -4.25
C ALA A 44 -9.52 0.64 -3.84
N VAL A 45 -9.32 -0.26 -4.81
CA VAL A 45 -8.98 -1.68 -4.60
C VAL A 45 -7.56 -1.91 -4.08
N GLY A 46 -6.70 -0.89 -4.04
CA GLY A 46 -5.31 -1.02 -3.63
C GLY A 46 -4.73 0.28 -3.09
N VAL A 47 -3.43 0.28 -2.81
CA VAL A 47 -2.70 1.43 -2.28
C VAL A 47 -1.49 1.75 -3.15
N ARG A 48 -1.13 3.04 -3.21
CA ARG A 48 0.14 3.49 -3.78
C ARG A 48 1.15 3.68 -2.66
N ILE A 49 2.22 2.90 -2.72
CA ILE A 49 3.31 2.88 -1.75
C ILE A 49 4.51 3.58 -2.38
N THR A 50 4.93 4.70 -1.81
CA THR A 50 6.19 5.36 -2.20
C THR A 50 7.37 4.52 -1.72
N VAL A 51 8.43 4.41 -2.53
CA VAL A 51 9.67 3.75 -2.13
C VAL A 51 10.48 4.70 -1.26
N GLY A 52 10.59 4.37 0.03
CA GLY A 52 11.35 5.10 1.05
C GLY A 52 12.72 4.47 1.30
N THR A 53 13.24 4.57 2.53
CA THR A 53 14.48 3.87 2.93
C THR A 53 14.23 2.37 3.13
N ASP A 54 15.30 1.57 3.17
CA ASP A 54 15.22 0.13 3.40
C ASP A 54 14.55 -0.21 4.74
N GLU A 55 14.77 0.60 5.77
CA GLU A 55 14.13 0.46 7.09
C GLU A 55 12.63 0.76 7.02
N GLU A 56 12.23 1.82 6.32
CA GLU A 56 10.82 2.17 6.12
C GLU A 56 10.07 1.06 5.34
N ILE A 57 10.70 0.53 4.29
CA ILE A 57 10.13 -0.56 3.50
C ILE A 57 10.08 -1.87 4.30
N SER A 58 11.14 -2.20 5.04
CA SER A 58 11.15 -3.39 5.92
C SER A 58 10.02 -3.32 6.93
N ARG A 59 9.84 -2.17 7.58
CA ARG A 59 8.75 -1.95 8.55
C ARG A 59 7.37 -2.05 7.92
N LEU A 60 7.21 -1.53 6.69
CA LEU A 60 5.98 -1.66 5.93
C LEU A 60 5.65 -3.12 5.60
N LEU A 61 6.65 -3.90 5.16
CA LEU A 61 6.47 -5.31 4.80
C LEU A 61 6.11 -6.17 6.02
N GLU A 62 6.69 -5.89 7.19
CA GLU A 62 6.30 -6.53 8.45
C GLU A 62 4.81 -6.36 8.74
N VAL A 63 4.31 -5.11 8.71
CA VAL A 63 2.90 -4.81 9.02
C VAL A 63 1.94 -5.40 7.98
N ILE A 64 2.37 -5.51 6.72
CA ILE A 64 1.57 -6.13 5.65
C ILE A 64 1.53 -7.66 5.78
N GLY A 65 2.61 -8.28 6.28
CA GLY A 65 2.75 -9.74 6.41
C GLY A 65 2.08 -10.33 7.65
N GLU A 66 1.82 -9.53 8.68
CA GLU A 66 1.01 -9.89 9.84
C GLU A 66 -0.43 -10.28 9.45
#